data_AF-A0A3D1S826-F1
#
_entry.id   AF-A0A3D1S826-F1
#
_cell.length_a   1.000
_cell.length_b   1.000
_cell.length_c   1.000
_cell.angle_alpha   90.00
_cell.angle_beta   90.00
_cell.angle_gamma   90.00
#
_symmetry.space_group_name_H-M   'P 1'
#
loop_
_entity.id
_entity.type
_entity.pdbx_description
1 polymer ?
#
loop_
_entity_poly.entity_id
_entity_poly.type
_entity_poly.pdbx_seq_one_letter_code
_entity_poly.pdbx_strand_id
1 'polypeptide(L)'
;MGGISIWSLLLIALIVILLFGTGKLKTLGADLGGAIKGFKKAVNDDSSVEKNSADADFTPEQISTKAEEPVNSTASQEVKKD
;
A
#
# COMPACT_ATOMS: atom_id res chain seq x y z
N MET A 1 25.11 -30.75 -9.74
CA MET A 1 23.95 -30.18 -10.45
C MET A 1 23.68 -28.82 -9.84
N GLY A 2 24.00 -27.75 -10.58
CA GLY A 2 24.06 -26.38 -10.07
C GLY A 2 22.74 -25.91 -9.49
N GLY A 3 22.76 -25.44 -8.23
CA GLY A 3 21.61 -24.85 -7.58
C GLY A 3 21.23 -23.49 -8.17
N ILE A 4 20.05 -23.01 -7.80
CA ILE A 4 19.57 -21.67 -8.17
C ILE A 4 20.50 -20.65 -7.51
N SER A 5 21.33 -19.99 -8.32
CA SER A 5 22.25 -18.97 -7.85
C SER A 5 21.53 -17.63 -7.70
N ILE A 6 21.80 -16.92 -6.61
CA ILE A 6 21.16 -15.62 -6.32
C ILE A 6 21.41 -14.61 -7.45
N TRP A 7 22.57 -14.71 -8.12
CA TRP A 7 22.95 -13.88 -9.26
C TRP A 7 22.07 -14.09 -10.49
N SER A 8 21.63 -15.33 -10.73
CA SER A 8 20.72 -15.64 -11.83
C SER A 8 19.33 -15.07 -11.59
N LEU A 9 18.84 -15.13 -10.35
CA LEU A 9 17.54 -14.56 -9.98
C LEU A 9 17.50 -13.04 -10.14
N LEU A 10 18.56 -12.32 -9.75
CA LEU A 10 18.64 -10.87 -9.93
C LEU A 10 18.60 -10.46 -11.40
N LEU A 11 19.32 -11.18 -12.27
CA LEU A 11 19.33 -10.90 -13.70
C LEU A 11 17.94 -11.12 -14.32
N ILE A 12 17.26 -12.20 -13.93
CA ILE A 12 15.89 -12.49 -14.38
C ILE A 12 14.91 -11.43 -13.87
N ALA A 13 15.02 -11.05 -12.59
CA ALA A 13 14.17 -10.02 -11.99
C ALA A 13 14.31 -8.67 -12.70
N LEU A 14 15.54 -8.29 -13.08
CA LEU A 14 15.80 -7.07 -13.84
C LEU A 14 15.04 -7.07 -15.17
N ILE A 15 15.10 -8.18 -15.92
CA ILE A 15 14.41 -8.31 -17.21
C ILE A 15 12.90 -8.25 -17.02
N VAL A 16 12.35 -8.95 -16.01
CA VAL A 16 10.92 -8.91 -15.69
C VAL A 16 10.45 -7.49 -15.35
N ILE A 17 11.24 -6.73 -14.58
CA ILE A 17 10.91 -5.34 -14.26
C ILE A 17 10.90 -4.46 -15.50
N LEU A 18 11.82 -4.66 -16.45
CA LEU A 18 11.84 -3.91 -17.71
C LEU A 18 10.65 -4.26 -18.62
N LEU A 19 10.23 -5.54 -18.66
CA LEU A 19 9.11 -5.99 -19.49
C LEU A 19 7.75 -5.53 -18.94
N PHE A 20 7.54 -5.69 -17.63
CA PHE A 20 6.25 -5.39 -16.99
C PHE A 20 6.17 -3.94 -16.46
N GLY A 21 7.31 -3.27 -16.31
CA GLY A 21 7.43 -1.98 -15.63
C GLY A 21 7.31 -2.09 -14.10
N THR A 22 7.79 -1.07 -13.39
CA THR A 22 7.71 -1.01 -11.92
C THR A 22 6.30 -0.72 -11.40
N GLY A 23 5.43 -0.13 -12.22
CA GLY A 23 4.07 0.24 -11.82
C GLY A 23 3.21 -0.96 -11.42
N LYS A 24 3.12 -1.96 -12.30
CA LYS A 24 2.32 -3.17 -12.05
C LYS A 24 2.95 -4.07 -11.00
N LEU A 25 4.28 -4.20 -11.04
CA LEU A 25 5.02 -4.97 -10.04
C LEU A 25 4.93 -4.37 -8.63
N LYS A 26 4.80 -3.05 -8.49
CA LYS A 26 4.59 -2.40 -7.19
C LYS A 26 3.25 -2.78 -6.59
N THR A 27 2.17 -2.69 -7.36
CA THR A 27 0.82 -3.00 -6.86
C THR A 27 0.71 -4.48 -6.51
N LEU A 28 1.06 -5.39 -7.44
CA LEU A 28 1.02 -6.83 -7.17
C LEU A 28 2.04 -7.25 -6.10
N GLY A 29 3.21 -6.61 -6.07
CA GLY A 29 4.25 -6.87 -5.07
C GLY A 29 3.87 -6.39 -3.67
N ALA A 30 3.07 -5.32 -3.54
CA ALA A 30 2.57 -4.86 -2.25
C ALA A 30 1.57 -5.87 -1.66
N ASP A 31 0.65 -6.39 -2.48
CA ASP A 31 -0.35 -7.38 -2.04
C ASP A 31 0.32 -8.70 -1.65
N LEU A 32 1.18 -9.23 -2.52
CA LEU A 32 1.92 -10.48 -2.26
C LEU A 32 2.96 -10.31 -1.15
N GLY A 33 3.65 -9.18 -1.12
CA GLY A 33 4.63 -8.85 -0.09
C GLY A 33 4.00 -8.70 1.28
N GLY A 34 2.81 -8.11 1.38
CA GLY A 34 2.03 -8.02 2.62
C GLY A 34 1.66 -9.41 3.16
N ALA A 35 1.15 -10.29 2.30
CA ALA A 35 0.81 -11.67 2.67
C ALA A 35 2.05 -12.46 3.15
N ILE A 36 3.17 -12.37 2.42
CA ILE A 36 4.42 -13.05 2.79
C ILE A 36 5.03 -12.45 4.07
N LYS A 37 4.92 -11.13 4.29
CA LYS A 37 5.39 -10.47 5.52
C LYS A 37 4.62 -10.96 6.76
N GLY A 38 3.30 -11.10 6.65
CA GLY A 38 2.46 -11.67 7.70
C GLY A 38 2.80 -13.12 8.00
N PHE A 39 2.99 -13.94 6.96
CA PHE A 39 3.43 -15.33 7.10
C PHE A 39 4.80 -15.45 7.78
N LYS A 40 5.79 -14.67 7.34
CA LYS A 40 7.12 -14.65 7.94
C LYS A 40 7.06 -14.19 9.40
N LYS A 41 6.20 -13.23 9.72
CA LYS A 41 6.02 -12.75 11.10
C LYS A 41 5.44 -13.85 11.97
N ALA A 42 4.37 -14.52 11.56
CA ALA A 42 3.76 -15.62 12.31
C ALA A 42 4.75 -16.78 12.56
N VAL A 43 5.52 -17.18 11.54
CA VAL A 43 6.52 -18.26 11.68
C VAL A 43 7.68 -17.88 12.61
N ASN A 44 8.10 -16.61 12.65
CA ASN A 44 9.14 -16.15 13.57
C ASN A 44 8.61 -15.85 14.99
N ASP A 45 7.32 -15.52 15.14
CA ASP A 45 6.70 -15.23 16.44
C ASP A 45 6.64 -16.50 17.31
N ASP A 46 6.39 -17.66 16.71
CA ASP A 46 6.48 -18.98 17.38
C ASP A 46 7.91 -19.33 17.85
N SER A 47 8.93 -18.62 17.36
CA SER A 47 10.35 -18.88 17.67
C SER A 47 11.06 -17.76 18.44
N SER A 48 10.40 -16.63 18.71
CA SER A 48 11.00 -15.52 19.46
C SER A 48 9.95 -14.70 20.22
N VAL A 49 9.73 -15.05 21.49
CA VAL A 49 9.03 -14.20 22.46
C VAL A 49 9.94 -13.01 22.78
N GLU A 50 9.87 -11.94 21.99
CA GLU A 50 10.09 -10.53 22.36
C GLU A 50 10.34 -9.66 21.11
N LYS A 51 9.34 -8.88 20.68
CA LYS A 51 9.41 -7.40 20.64
C LYS A 51 8.16 -6.78 20.03
N ASN A 52 7.55 -5.93 20.85
CA ASN A 52 6.67 -4.83 20.49
C ASN A 52 7.18 -4.04 19.26
N SER A 53 6.31 -3.85 18.27
CA SER A 53 6.28 -2.76 17.27
C SER A 53 5.00 -3.01 16.45
N ALA A 54 3.88 -2.34 16.71
CA ALA A 54 3.58 -1.02 16.16
C ALA A 54 4.08 -0.92 14.71
N ASP A 55 3.18 -1.02 13.73
CA ASP A 55 3.26 -0.46 12.37
C ASP A 55 2.39 -1.28 11.41
N ALA A 56 1.10 -0.97 11.46
CA ALA A 56 0.21 -1.10 10.31
C ALA A 56 -0.62 0.18 10.23
N ASP A 57 0.06 1.34 10.13
CA ASP A 57 -0.57 2.58 9.69
C ASP A 57 -0.64 2.54 8.16
N PHE A 58 -1.82 2.18 7.65
CA PHE A 58 -2.21 2.42 6.27
C PHE A 58 -3.20 3.58 6.28
N THR A 59 -2.70 4.82 6.28
CA THR A 59 -3.47 6.02 5.94
C THR A 59 -3.20 6.39 4.48
N PRO A 60 -4.11 6.06 3.54
CA PRO A 60 -4.08 6.64 2.21
C PRO A 60 -4.59 8.09 2.30
N GLU A 61 -3.71 9.04 2.59
CA GLU A 61 -4.04 10.45 2.44
C GLU A 61 -3.93 10.88 0.95
N GLN A 62 -4.98 11.55 0.49
CA GLN A 62 -5.08 12.45 -0.67
C GLN A 62 -5.28 11.84 -2.08
N ILE A 63 -6.56 11.76 -2.46
CA ILE A 63 -7.01 12.33 -3.74
C ILE A 63 -8.07 13.37 -3.42
N SER A 64 -7.62 14.62 -3.24
CA SER A 64 -8.46 15.80 -3.33
C SER A 64 -8.73 16.10 -4.81
N THR A 65 -9.99 16.22 -5.21
CA THR A 65 -10.50 17.41 -5.93
C THR A 65 -12.01 17.26 -6.05
N LYS A 66 -12.68 17.94 -5.13
CA LYS A 66 -14.07 18.35 -5.23
C LYS A 66 -14.19 19.39 -6.34
N ALA A 67 -14.91 19.05 -7.42
CA ALA A 67 -15.34 19.99 -8.45
C ALA A 67 -16.73 19.57 -8.94
N GLU A 68 -17.75 19.95 -8.16
CA GLU A 68 -19.13 20.04 -8.62
C GLU A 68 -19.62 21.46 -8.26
N GLU A 69 -19.66 22.33 -9.27
CA GLU A 69 -20.65 23.40 -9.40
C GLU A 69 -21.84 22.82 -10.23
N PRO A 70 -23.09 23.33 -10.19
CA PRO A 70 -23.47 24.72 -9.94
C PRO A 70 -24.77 24.98 -9.12
N VAL A 71 -24.86 26.21 -8.59
CA VAL A 71 -26.03 27.12 -8.51
C VAL A 71 -27.38 26.72 -7.84
N ASN A 72 -27.76 27.62 -6.92
CA ASN A 72 -29.05 28.32 -6.83
C ASN A 72 -30.14 27.86 -5.82
N SER A 73 -30.64 28.89 -5.12
CA SER A 73 -32.00 29.10 -4.59
C SER A 73 -32.27 28.79 -3.11
N THR A 74 -32.29 29.89 -2.34
CA THR A 74 -33.48 30.40 -1.64
C THR A 74 -34.19 29.48 -0.64
N ALA A 75 -34.02 29.75 0.65
CA ALA A 75 -35.08 30.31 1.52
C ALA A 75 -34.76 30.14 3.02
N SER A 76 -34.84 31.27 3.72
CA SER A 76 -35.40 31.43 5.08
C SER A 76 -34.83 30.65 6.27
N GLN A 77 -34.18 31.37 7.18
CA GLN A 77 -34.61 31.63 8.57
C GLN A 77 -33.45 32.39 9.27
N GLU A 78 -33.63 33.67 9.63
CA GLU A 78 -34.16 34.12 10.94
C GLU A 78 -33.26 33.57 12.09
N VAL A 79 -32.51 34.38 12.85
CA VAL A 79 -32.98 35.19 13.99
C VAL A 79 -31.88 36.17 14.44
N LYS A 80 -32.35 37.38 14.78
CA LYS A 80 -31.80 38.45 15.67
C LYS A 80 -30.50 38.18 16.44
N LYS A 81 -29.69 39.23 16.55
CA LYS A 81 -29.10 39.58 17.85
C LYS A 81 -28.95 41.08 18.03
N ASP A 82 -29.53 41.52 19.14
CA ASP A 82 -29.50 42.83 19.77
C ASP A 82 -28.08 43.28 20.14
#